data_AF-A0A349KMD5-F1
#
_entry.id   AF-A0A349KMD5-F1
#
_cell.length_a   1.000
_cell.length_b   1.000
_cell.length_c   1.000
_cell.angle_alpha   90.00
_cell.angle_beta   90.00
_cell.angle_gamma   90.00
#
_symmetry.space_group_name_H-M   'P 1'
#
loop_
_entity.id
_entity.type
_entity.pdbx_description
1 polymer ?
#
loop_
_entity_poly.entity_id
_entity_poly.type
_entity_poly.pdbx_seq_one_letter_code
_entity_poly.pdbx_strand_id
1 'polypeptide(L)' 'MSEHKVYPVPKEFENHAHIRDDQYLAMYDASINRSDEFWSQKADEFITWFKPW' A
#
# COMPACT_ATOMS: atom_id res chain seq x y z
N MET A 1 -1.10 -29.67 3.78
CA MET A 1 -0.89 -28.34 3.15
C MET A 1 -1.57 -28.41 1.81
N SER A 2 -2.82 -27.97 1.73
CA SER A 2 -3.58 -27.86 0.48
C SER A 2 -2.78 -27.03 -0.52
N GLU A 3 -2.69 -27.46 -1.78
CA GLU A 3 -2.02 -26.71 -2.83
C GLU A 3 -2.63 -25.30 -2.95
N HIS A 4 -1.91 -24.29 -2.47
CA HIS A 4 -2.31 -22.91 -2.63
C HIS A 4 -2.04 -22.49 -4.08
N LYS A 5 -3.09 -22.52 -4.90
CA LYS A 5 -3.03 -21.95 -6.25
C LYS A 5 -2.91 -20.43 -6.13
N VAL A 6 -1.77 -19.90 -6.56
CA VAL A 6 -1.58 -18.45 -6.75
C VAL A 6 -2.14 -18.08 -8.11
N TYR A 7 -3.12 -17.19 -8.13
CA TYR A 7 -3.69 -16.67 -9.37
C TYR A 7 -3.00 -15.37 -9.74
N PRO A 8 -2.40 -15.26 -10.94
CA PRO A 8 -1.79 -14.02 -11.37
C PRO A 8 -2.85 -12.94 -11.55
N VAL A 9 -2.46 -11.69 -11.31
CA VAL A 9 -3.33 -10.53 -11.55
C VAL A 9 -3.65 -10.46 -13.05
N PRO A 10 -4.93 -10.42 -13.45
CA PRO A 10 -5.27 -10.28 -14.86
C PRO A 10 -4.76 -8.94 -15.41
N LYS A 11 -4.24 -8.93 -16.64
CA LYS A 11 -3.64 -7.74 -17.27
C LYS A 11 -4.57 -6.51 -17.32
N GLU A 12 -5.88 -6.73 -17.34
CA GLU A 12 -6.88 -5.65 -17.32
C GLU A 12 -6.87 -4.85 -16.01
N PHE A 13 -6.50 -5.50 -14.90
CA PHE A 13 -6.37 -4.86 -13.58
C PHE A 13 -5.02 -4.17 -13.41
N GLU A 14 -3.97 -4.63 -14.09
CA GLU A 14 -2.61 -4.08 -13.95
C GLU A 14 -2.53 -2.59 -14.30
N ASN A 15 -3.36 -2.12 -15.25
CA ASN A 15 -3.40 -0.72 -15.66
C ASN A 15 -4.30 0.17 -14.80
N HIS A 16 -5.21 -0.42 -14.02
CA HIS A 16 -6.14 0.31 -13.15
C HIS A 16 -5.78 0.21 -11.67
N ALA A 17 -4.87 -0.71 -11.31
CA ALA A 17 -4.42 -0.89 -9.95
C ALA A 17 -3.66 0.36 -9.47
N HIS A 18 -4.07 0.90 -8.34
CA HIS A 18 -3.40 2.03 -7.70
C HIS A 18 -2.03 1.67 -7.12
N ILE A 19 -1.77 0.38 -6.90
CA ILE A 19 -0.55 -0.12 -6.28
C ILE A 19 -0.11 -1.37 -7.03
N ARG A 20 1.18 -1.42 -7.37
CA ARG A 20 1.86 -2.59 -7.93
C ARG A 20 2.54 -3.41 -6.84
N ASP A 21 2.93 -4.64 -7.15
CA ASP A 21 3.49 -5.56 -6.15
C ASP A 21 4.75 -5.01 -5.48
N ASP A 22 5.66 -4.42 -6.26
CA ASP A 22 6.86 -3.74 -5.77
C ASP A 22 6.54 -2.56 -4.84
N GLN A 23 5.54 -1.76 -5.21
CA GLN A 23 5.07 -0.64 -4.39
C GLN A 23 4.42 -1.13 -3.10
N TYR A 24 3.61 -2.18 -3.17
CA TYR A 24 2.98 -2.79 -2.01
C TYR A 24 4.03 -3.30 -1.02
N LEU A 25 5.04 -4.03 -1.49
CA LEU A 25 6.10 -4.56 -0.64
C LEU A 25 6.89 -3.44 0.05
N ALA A 26 7.23 -2.38 -0.69
CA ALA A 26 7.93 -1.22 -0.12
C ALA A 26 7.06 -0.46 0.89
N MET A 27 5.78 -0.23 0.58
CA MET A 27 4.83 0.42 1.49
C MET A 27 4.60 -0.43 2.75
N TYR A 28 4.48 -1.74 2.61
CA TYR A 28 4.29 -2.67 3.72
C TYR A 28 5.49 -2.64 4.67
N ASP A 29 6.71 -2.76 4.13
CA ASP A 29 7.93 -2.65 4.93
C ASP A 29 8.02 -1.31 5.67
N ALA A 30 7.75 -0.20 4.96
CA ALA A 30 7.76 1.14 5.56
C ALA A 30 6.67 1.30 6.63
N SER A 31 5.47 0.75 6.42
CA SER A 31 4.37 0.82 7.39
C SER A 31 4.66 0.12 8.71
N ILE A 32 5.58 -0.86 8.70
CA ILE A 32 5.98 -1.63 9.88
C ILE A 32 7.27 -1.03 10.49
N ASN A 33 8.31 -0.87 9.69
CA ASN A 33 9.63 -0.46 10.17
C ASN A 33 9.73 1.06 10.43
N ARG A 34 8.93 1.87 9.75
CA ARG A 34 8.89 3.33 9.84
C ARG A 34 7.44 3.83 9.96
N SER A 35 6.68 3.18 10.84
CA SER A 35 5.23 3.38 10.99
C SER A 35 4.84 4.85 11.13
N ASP A 36 5.52 5.59 12.01
CA ASP A 36 5.13 6.97 12.34
C ASP A 36 5.33 7.91 11.15
N GLU A 37 6.45 7.75 10.44
CA GLU A 37 6.75 8.53 9.23
C GLU A 37 5.80 8.16 8.08
N PHE A 38 5.53 6.86 7.89
CA PHE A 38 4.66 6.39 6.82
C PHE A 38 3.22 6.86 7.02
N TRP A 39 2.65 6.67 8.22
CA TRP A 39 1.26 7.01 8.50
C TRP A 39 1.02 8.51 8.60
N SER A 40 1.98 9.29 9.10
CA SER A 40 1.90 10.76 9.08
C SER A 40 1.85 11.30 7.65
N GLN A 41 2.75 10.85 6.77
CA GLN A 41 2.75 11.26 5.36
C GLN A 41 1.45 10.88 4.65
N LYS A 42 0.92 9.67 4.90
CA LYS A 42 -0.36 9.25 4.32
C LYS A 42 -1.54 10.06 4.85
N ALA A 43 -1.52 10.43 6.13
CA ALA A 43 -2.54 11.30 6.70
C ALA A 43 -2.51 12.71 6.10
N ASP A 44 -1.33 13.26 5.83
CA ASP A 44 -1.21 14.57 5.16
C ASP A 44 -1.62 14.52 3.68
N GLU A 45 -1.36 13.41 2.99
CA GLU A 45 -1.69 13.23 1.56
C GLU A 45 -3.19 13.07 1.33
N PHE A 46 -3.87 12.31 2.18
CA PHE A 46 -5.25 11.88 1.92
C PHE A 46 -6.31 12.59 2.79
N ILE A 47 -5.92 13.26 3.87
CA ILE A 47 -6.86 13.88 4.80
C ILE A 47 -6.59 15.38 4.86
N THR A 48 -7.64 16.18 4.65
CA THR A 48 -7.57 17.62 4.88
C THR A 48 -7.84 17.91 6.35
N TRP A 49 -6.80 18.35 7.05
CA TRP A 49 -6.87 18.66 8.47
C TRP A 49 -7.25 20.12 8.73
N PHE A 50 -8.15 20.34 9.68
CA PHE A 50 -8.37 21.67 10.25
C PHE A 50 -7.26 22.07 11.23
N LYS A 51 -6.68 21.08 11.92
CA LYS A 51 -5.46 21.20 12.72
C LYS A 51 -4.73 19.84 12.70
N PRO A 52 -3.42 19.80 12.37
CA PRO A 52 -2.64 18.57 12.44
C PRO A 52 -2.44 18.09 13.89
N TRP A 53 -2.09 16.81 14.04
CA TRP A 53 -1.91 16.11 15.31
C TRP A 53 -0.71 16.62 16.12
#